data_AF-A0A0N1PFR5-F1
#
_entry.id   AF-A0A0N1PFR5-F1
#
_cell.length_a   1.000
_cell.length_b   1.000
_cell.length_c   1.000
_cell.angle_alpha   90.00
_cell.angle_beta   90.00
_cell.angle_gamma   90.00
#
_symmetry.space_group_name_H-M   'P 1'
#
loop_
_entity.id
_entity.type
_entity.pdbx_description
1 polymer ?
#
loop_
_entity_poly.entity_id
_entity_poly.type
_entity_poly.pdbx_seq_one_letter_code
_entity_poly.pdbx_strand_id
1 'polypeptide(L)'
;MTLDYALRCVVGAGGETGEARAAGLVMATCCHHRCELSAYVGELQELGISDEEFNIMLGLVSWATCGHGRSRQYRAEADITDNCNDLNVSESEENDEADDMDHKQPTLEQDSNETKCVKPSAGLEVQDRAEVGRRAKALVDWGRVLFLRRRGWRARLCHFVPSHVSLENVCIVATAFHSNSGD
;
A
#
# COMPACT_ATOMS: atom_id res chain seq x y z
N MET A 1 -1.32 -10.54 6.50
CA MET A 1 -1.28 -11.50 7.63
C MET A 1 -1.73 -10.87 8.94
N THR A 2 -0.95 -9.99 9.58
CA THR A 2 -1.22 -9.51 10.96
C THR A 2 -2.57 -8.82 11.14
N LEU A 3 -2.93 -7.92 10.21
CA LEU A 3 -4.24 -7.25 10.19
C LEU A 3 -5.38 -8.27 10.09
N ASP A 4 -5.21 -9.29 9.25
CA ASP A 4 -6.23 -10.30 8.95
C ASP A 4 -6.50 -11.23 10.14
N TYR A 5 -5.49 -11.50 10.98
CA TYR A 5 -5.69 -12.17 12.28
C TYR A 5 -6.39 -11.26 13.30
N ALA A 6 -5.96 -10.00 13.43
CA ALA A 6 -6.59 -9.05 14.34
C ALA A 6 -8.08 -8.82 14.02
N LEU A 7 -8.45 -8.77 12.73
CA LEU A 7 -9.85 -8.69 12.29
C LEU A 7 -10.67 -9.94 12.68
N ARG A 8 -10.08 -11.15 12.66
CA ARG A 8 -10.73 -12.35 13.20
C ARG A 8 -10.95 -12.25 14.72
N CYS A 9 -9.96 -11.78 15.47
CA CYS A 9 -10.08 -11.61 16.93
C CYS A 9 -11.21 -10.63 17.30
N VAL A 10 -11.26 -9.45 16.66
CA VAL A 10 -12.29 -8.43 16.95
C VAL A 10 -13.71 -8.88 16.59
N VAL A 11 -13.87 -9.71 15.54
CA VAL A 11 -15.15 -10.34 15.20
C VAL A 11 -15.54 -11.41 16.24
N GLY A 12 -14.60 -12.30 16.58
CA GLY A 12 -14.83 -13.49 17.40
C GLY A 12 -15.10 -13.21 18.87
N ALA A 13 -14.55 -12.11 19.42
CA ALA A 13 -14.67 -11.72 20.83
C ALA A 13 -16.11 -11.38 21.32
N GLY A 14 -17.13 -11.59 20.49
CA GLY A 14 -18.55 -11.51 20.90
C GLY A 14 -19.35 -12.73 20.43
N GLY A 15 -18.74 -13.91 20.43
CA GLY A 15 -19.35 -15.15 19.97
C GLY A 15 -20.31 -15.77 20.99
N GLU A 16 -19.79 -16.13 22.17
CA GLU A 16 -20.40 -17.19 23.00
C GLU A 16 -20.50 -16.85 24.51
N THR A 17 -19.72 -15.88 25.01
CA THR A 17 -19.52 -15.62 26.45
C THR A 17 -20.35 -14.47 27.04
N GLY A 18 -21.05 -13.70 26.20
CA GLY A 18 -21.75 -12.47 26.63
C GLY A 18 -20.82 -11.28 26.93
N GLU A 19 -19.52 -11.39 26.62
CA GLU A 19 -18.54 -10.32 26.79
C GLU A 19 -18.82 -9.12 25.86
N ALA A 20 -18.39 -7.94 26.30
CA ALA A 20 -18.64 -6.69 25.60
C ALA A 20 -17.90 -6.63 24.25
N ARG A 21 -18.64 -6.62 23.14
CA ARG A 21 -18.07 -6.28 21.82
C ARG A 21 -17.45 -4.89 21.86
N ALA A 22 -16.28 -4.75 21.23
CA ALA A 22 -15.68 -3.44 20.99
C ALA A 22 -16.64 -2.57 20.15
N ALA A 23 -16.99 -1.37 20.65
CA ALA A 23 -17.91 -0.47 19.96
C ALA A 23 -17.37 0.04 18.60
N GLY A 24 -16.05 0.02 18.40
CA GLY A 24 -15.41 0.36 17.14
C GLY A 24 -13.92 -0.02 17.09
N LEU A 25 -13.35 0.09 15.89
CA LEU A 25 -11.93 -0.13 15.61
C LEU A 25 -11.44 0.88 14.57
N VAL A 26 -10.15 1.22 14.64
CA VAL A 26 -9.39 1.89 13.59
C VAL A 26 -8.11 1.10 13.38
N MET A 27 -7.83 0.68 12.14
CA MET A 27 -6.64 -0.09 11.81
C MET A 27 -6.00 0.41 10.52
N ALA A 28 -4.74 0.85 10.59
CA ALA A 28 -3.96 1.18 9.41
C ALA A 28 -3.79 -0.07 8.52
N THR A 29 -3.95 0.10 7.21
CA THR A 29 -3.72 -0.97 6.25
C THR A 29 -2.31 -0.83 5.71
N CYS A 30 -1.42 -1.74 6.13
CA CYS A 30 -0.01 -1.73 5.74
C CYS A 30 0.50 -3.16 5.54
N CYS A 31 1.70 -3.29 4.98
CA CYS A 31 2.35 -4.58 4.72
C CYS A 31 1.52 -5.52 3.83
N HIS A 32 0.71 -4.98 2.90
CA HIS A 32 -0.16 -5.77 2.00
C HIS A 32 0.61 -6.80 1.16
N HIS A 33 1.87 -6.52 0.78
CA HIS A 33 2.74 -7.48 0.08
C HIS A 33 3.16 -8.68 0.95
N ARG A 34 2.82 -8.66 2.25
CA ARG A 34 2.90 -9.78 3.21
C ARG A 34 1.49 -10.25 3.63
N CYS A 35 0.53 -10.15 2.72
CA CYS A 35 -0.68 -10.93 2.82
C CYS A 35 -0.42 -12.34 2.28
N GLU A 36 -1.09 -13.31 2.87
CA GLU A 36 -1.09 -14.71 2.43
C GLU A 36 -2.55 -15.08 2.24
N LEU A 37 -2.89 -15.77 1.16
CA LEU A 37 -4.28 -16.13 0.83
C LEU A 37 -4.96 -16.91 1.96
N SER A 38 -4.25 -17.87 2.56
CA SER A 38 -4.68 -18.67 3.72
C SER A 38 -4.97 -17.83 4.97
N ALA A 39 -4.21 -16.75 5.19
CA ALA A 39 -4.36 -15.85 6.33
C ALA A 39 -5.31 -14.68 6.05
N TYR A 40 -5.62 -14.38 4.79
CA TYR A 40 -6.51 -13.28 4.40
C TYR A 40 -7.94 -13.50 4.90
N VAL A 41 -8.73 -12.42 5.02
CA VAL A 41 -10.12 -12.46 5.49
C VAL A 41 -11.16 -12.03 4.44
N GLY A 42 -10.71 -11.44 3.32
CA GLY A 42 -11.62 -11.01 2.27
C GLY A 42 -12.03 -12.16 1.35
N GLU A 43 -13.32 -12.31 1.13
CA GLU A 43 -13.92 -13.33 0.28
C GLU A 43 -14.01 -12.79 -1.17
N LEU A 44 -12.85 -12.54 -1.80
CA LEU A 44 -12.74 -11.87 -3.11
C LEU A 44 -13.16 -12.76 -4.30
N GLN A 45 -13.19 -14.07 -4.10
CA GLN A 45 -13.67 -15.06 -5.07
C GLN A 45 -15.15 -14.83 -5.43
N GLU A 46 -15.96 -14.34 -4.48
CA GLU A 46 -17.35 -13.91 -4.74
C GLU A 46 -17.45 -12.65 -5.61
N LEU A 47 -16.37 -11.88 -5.75
CA LEU A 47 -16.26 -10.75 -6.68
C LEU A 47 -15.67 -11.17 -8.04
N GLY A 48 -15.45 -12.47 -8.25
CA GLY A 48 -14.87 -13.03 -9.48
C GLY A 48 -13.33 -13.03 -9.51
N ILE A 49 -12.65 -12.68 -8.43
CA ILE A 49 -11.18 -12.66 -8.35
C ILE A 49 -10.68 -14.02 -7.83
N SER A 50 -10.00 -14.78 -8.69
CA SER A 50 -9.42 -16.07 -8.32
C SER A 50 -8.21 -15.97 -7.38
N ASP A 51 -7.84 -17.10 -6.77
CA ASP A 51 -6.66 -17.24 -5.91
C ASP A 51 -5.35 -16.86 -6.62
N GLU A 52 -5.25 -17.12 -7.92
CA GLU A 52 -4.09 -16.77 -8.74
C GLU A 52 -4.05 -15.27 -9.05
N GLU A 53 -5.20 -14.67 -9.39
CA GLU A 53 -5.31 -13.21 -9.55
C GLU A 53 -5.04 -12.47 -8.23
N PHE A 54 -5.40 -13.05 -7.09
CA PHE A 54 -5.00 -12.54 -5.78
C PHE A 54 -3.48 -12.56 -5.60
N ASN A 55 -2.81 -13.67 -5.90
CA ASN A 55 -1.34 -13.75 -5.85
C ASN A 55 -0.67 -12.73 -6.79
N ILE A 56 -1.20 -12.54 -8.00
CA ILE A 56 -0.75 -11.51 -8.94
C ILE A 56 -0.94 -10.10 -8.34
N MET A 57 -2.09 -9.82 -7.71
CA MET A 57 -2.32 -8.55 -7.02
C MET A 57 -1.32 -8.30 -5.89
N LEU A 58 -0.89 -9.31 -5.13
CA LEU A 58 0.16 -9.15 -4.11
C LEU A 58 1.50 -8.71 -4.73
N GLY A 59 1.79 -9.16 -5.95
CA GLY A 59 2.90 -8.66 -6.76
C GLY A 59 2.74 -7.18 -7.13
N LEU A 60 1.60 -6.79 -7.69
CA LEU A 60 1.30 -5.38 -8.06
C LEU A 60 1.35 -4.44 -6.85
N VAL A 61 0.80 -4.90 -5.71
CA VAL A 61 0.79 -4.22 -4.42
C VAL A 61 2.20 -3.81 -3.95
N SER A 62 3.24 -4.56 -4.30
CA SER A 62 4.63 -4.22 -3.95
C SER A 62 5.12 -2.90 -4.58
N TRP A 63 4.50 -2.46 -5.68
CA TRP A 63 4.87 -1.22 -6.38
C TRP A 63 4.13 0.01 -5.84
N ALA A 64 3.07 -0.18 -5.05
CA ALA A 64 2.19 0.90 -4.54
C ALA A 64 2.92 2.01 -3.78
N THR A 65 4.08 1.68 -3.19
CA THR A 65 4.93 2.57 -2.38
C THR A 65 6.32 2.76 -2.99
N CYS A 66 6.44 2.70 -4.31
CA CYS A 66 7.65 3.12 -5.05
C CYS A 66 7.87 4.64 -4.92
N GLY A 67 8.32 5.09 -3.74
CA GLY A 67 8.84 6.43 -3.54
C GLY A 67 10.06 6.65 -4.44
N HIS A 68 10.01 7.70 -5.26
CA HIS A 68 11.02 7.99 -6.30
C HIS A 68 12.35 8.53 -5.72
N GLY A 69 12.76 8.12 -4.51
CA GLY A 69 13.81 8.75 -3.69
C GLY A 69 13.41 10.13 -3.13
N ARG A 70 12.76 10.96 -3.97
CA ARG A 70 12.28 12.33 -3.72
C ARG A 70 11.72 12.57 -2.32
N SER A 71 12.15 13.69 -1.72
CA SER A 71 11.83 14.13 -0.37
C SER A 71 10.33 14.33 -0.13
N ARG A 72 9.92 14.57 1.12
CA ARG A 72 8.53 14.91 1.45
C ARG A 72 8.10 16.28 0.90
N GLN A 73 9.03 17.23 0.77
CA GLN A 73 8.75 18.57 0.24
C GLN A 73 8.33 18.52 -1.23
N TYR A 74 9.13 17.88 -2.09
CA TYR A 74 8.87 17.74 -3.53
C TYR A 74 7.49 17.13 -3.84
N ARG A 75 6.99 16.22 -2.98
CA ARG A 75 5.66 15.59 -3.17
C ARG A 75 4.51 16.55 -2.87
N ALA A 76 4.69 17.48 -1.94
CA ALA A 76 3.66 18.46 -1.60
C ALA A 76 3.47 19.49 -2.74
N GLU A 77 4.53 19.79 -3.49
CA GLU A 77 4.47 20.66 -4.67
C GLU A 77 3.83 19.94 -5.87
N ALA A 78 4.17 18.67 -6.09
CA ALA A 78 3.55 17.85 -7.15
C ALA A 78 2.04 17.64 -6.95
N ASP A 79 1.57 17.49 -5.70
CA ASP A 79 0.13 17.43 -5.35
C ASP A 79 -0.64 18.75 -5.68
N ILE A 80 0.06 19.86 -6.00
CA ILE A 80 -0.52 21.19 -6.27
C ILE A 80 -0.52 21.53 -7.78
N THR A 81 0.44 21.02 -8.56
CA THR A 81 0.65 21.41 -9.96
C THR A 81 -0.11 20.56 -10.99
N ASP A 82 -1.07 19.74 -10.58
CA ASP A 82 -1.78 18.79 -11.45
C ASP A 82 -2.84 19.45 -12.34
N ASN A 83 -2.37 20.31 -13.26
CA ASN A 83 -3.15 20.87 -14.37
C ASN A 83 -2.25 21.06 -15.60
N CYS A 84 -2.10 19.98 -16.38
CA CYS A 84 -1.81 19.97 -17.81
C CYS A 84 -0.86 21.05 -18.37
N ASN A 85 0.42 20.71 -18.49
CA ASN A 85 1.05 20.82 -19.82
C ASN A 85 2.20 19.81 -20.00
N ASP A 86 2.52 19.53 -21.26
CA ASP A 86 3.56 18.60 -21.70
C ASP A 86 4.92 19.32 -21.95
N LEU A 87 5.97 18.54 -22.19
CA LEU A 87 7.28 18.89 -22.75
C LEU A 87 8.30 19.64 -21.86
N ASN A 88 9.29 18.86 -21.42
CA ASN A 88 10.74 19.10 -21.64
C ASN A 88 11.43 20.33 -20.98
N VAL A 89 12.50 20.09 -20.21
CA VAL A 89 13.86 20.68 -20.42
C VAL A 89 14.86 20.24 -19.33
N SER A 90 16.11 19.99 -19.76
CA SER A 90 17.39 19.88 -19.03
C SER A 90 17.48 19.09 -17.71
N GLU A 91 18.39 18.12 -17.71
CA GLU A 91 19.17 17.75 -16.51
C GLU A 91 19.97 18.97 -16.01
N SER A 92 20.04 19.17 -14.70
CA SER A 92 20.96 20.10 -14.04
C SER A 92 21.61 19.43 -12.84
N GLU A 93 22.92 19.48 -12.77
CA GLU A 93 23.73 18.88 -11.70
C GLU A 93 23.57 19.67 -10.39
N GLU A 94 23.40 18.98 -9.28
CA GLU A 94 23.74 19.50 -7.95
C GLU A 94 24.59 18.43 -7.23
N ASN A 95 25.82 18.81 -6.87
CA ASN A 95 26.73 17.99 -6.07
C ASN A 95 26.47 18.24 -4.58
N ASP A 96 26.48 17.18 -3.77
CA ASP A 96 26.68 17.27 -2.32
C ASP A 96 27.83 16.31 -1.94
N GLU A 97 28.92 16.87 -1.41
CA GLU A 97 30.11 16.12 -0.97
C GLU A 97 29.97 15.66 0.49
N ALA A 98 30.49 14.47 0.80
CA ALA A 98 30.79 14.03 2.17
C ALA A 98 31.96 13.03 2.15
N ASP A 99 33.05 13.35 2.86
CA ASP A 99 34.33 12.61 2.87
C ASP A 99 34.29 11.21 3.50
N ASP A 100 35.14 10.30 2.99
CA ASP A 100 36.15 9.58 3.80
C ASP A 100 37.31 9.04 2.91
N MET A 101 38.45 8.64 3.51
CA MET A 101 39.70 8.22 2.83
C MET A 101 40.20 6.84 3.35
N ASP A 102 41.14 6.07 2.79
CA ASP A 102 42.14 6.17 1.69
C ASP A 102 42.44 4.68 1.25
N HIS A 103 43.35 4.24 0.35
CA HIS A 103 44.47 4.82 -0.39
C HIS A 103 44.80 4.02 -1.68
N LYS A 104 44.96 4.74 -2.81
CA LYS A 104 45.98 4.51 -3.88
C LYS A 104 46.12 3.12 -4.57
N GLN A 105 45.56 3.05 -5.78
CA GLN A 105 46.19 2.70 -7.09
C GLN A 105 47.04 1.40 -7.30
N PRO A 106 47.25 0.95 -8.57
CA PRO A 106 46.48 1.16 -9.82
C PRO A 106 46.26 -0.14 -10.63
N THR A 107 45.49 -0.09 -11.74
CA THR A 107 45.89 -0.48 -13.13
C THR A 107 44.73 -0.97 -14.02
N LEU A 108 44.88 -0.63 -15.31
CA LEU A 108 44.29 -1.24 -16.52
C LEU A 108 42.78 -1.15 -16.76
N GLU A 109 42.48 -0.54 -17.91
CA GLU A 109 41.18 -0.49 -18.58
C GLU A 109 40.74 -1.89 -19.05
N GLN A 110 39.50 -2.30 -18.77
CA GLN A 110 38.76 -3.19 -19.68
C GLN A 110 37.31 -2.73 -19.79
N ASP A 111 36.89 -2.55 -21.04
CA ASP A 111 35.55 -2.14 -21.45
C ASP A 111 34.55 -3.28 -21.22
N SER A 112 33.76 -3.18 -20.15
CA SER A 112 32.58 -4.01 -19.93
C SER A 112 31.34 -3.12 -19.91
N ASN A 113 30.70 -2.99 -21.07
CA ASN A 113 29.41 -2.36 -21.27
C ASN A 113 28.33 -3.03 -20.38
N GLU A 114 28.14 -2.51 -19.16
CA GLU A 114 27.11 -2.99 -18.25
C GLU A 114 25.74 -2.75 -18.86
N THR A 115 25.17 -3.82 -19.43
CA THR A 115 23.80 -3.86 -19.91
C THR A 115 22.88 -3.68 -18.71
N LYS A 116 22.55 -2.40 -18.45
CA LYS A 116 21.70 -1.92 -17.36
C LYS A 116 20.50 -2.85 -17.23
N CYS A 117 20.38 -3.55 -16.11
CA CYS A 117 19.46 -4.69 -15.99
C CYS A 117 18.01 -4.23 -16.21
N VAL A 118 17.52 -4.40 -17.46
CA VAL A 118 16.13 -4.19 -17.84
C VAL A 118 15.31 -5.33 -17.25
N LYS A 119 15.05 -5.21 -15.94
CA LYS A 119 14.03 -6.00 -15.25
C LYS A 119 12.72 -5.84 -16.03
N PRO A 120 11.92 -6.90 -16.21
CA PRO A 120 10.70 -6.84 -17.03
C PRO A 120 9.60 -6.00 -16.37
N SER A 121 9.73 -4.66 -16.44
CA SER A 121 8.60 -3.76 -16.39
C SER A 121 7.75 -3.97 -17.63
N ALA A 122 6.44 -4.12 -17.45
CA ALA A 122 5.48 -4.33 -18.53
C ALA A 122 5.20 -3.03 -19.33
N GLY A 123 6.24 -2.34 -19.79
CA GLY A 123 6.20 -1.03 -20.46
C GLY A 123 5.86 0.17 -19.58
N LEU A 124 5.23 -0.05 -18.41
CA LEU A 124 4.70 1.00 -17.53
C LEU A 124 5.77 1.87 -16.83
N GLU A 125 5.48 3.17 -16.70
CA GLU A 125 6.32 4.12 -15.94
C GLU A 125 6.27 3.84 -14.43
N VAL A 126 7.19 4.43 -13.66
CA VAL A 126 7.22 4.30 -12.19
C VAL A 126 5.94 4.82 -11.55
N GLN A 127 5.36 5.90 -12.11
CA GLN A 127 4.09 6.47 -11.64
C GLN A 127 2.89 5.55 -11.90
N ASP A 128 2.76 5.03 -13.12
CA ASP A 128 1.72 4.04 -13.49
C ASP A 128 1.76 2.82 -12.59
N ARG A 129 2.97 2.28 -12.36
CA ARG A 129 3.18 1.10 -11.51
C ARG A 129 2.79 1.37 -10.06
N ALA A 130 3.08 2.56 -9.55
CA ALA A 130 2.63 2.97 -8.22
C ALA A 130 1.10 3.12 -8.15
N GLU A 131 0.45 3.65 -9.19
CA GLU A 131 -1.01 3.78 -9.25
C GLU A 131 -1.72 2.41 -9.36
N VAL A 132 -1.25 1.52 -10.23
CA VAL A 132 -1.74 0.14 -10.32
C VAL A 132 -1.56 -0.58 -8.98
N GLY A 133 -0.42 -0.40 -8.30
CA GLY A 133 -0.19 -0.94 -6.97
C GLY A 133 -1.14 -0.38 -5.90
N ARG A 134 -1.44 0.93 -5.93
CA ARG A 134 -2.43 1.56 -5.03
C ARG A 134 -3.83 1.01 -5.26
N ARG A 135 -4.25 0.81 -6.51
CA ARG A 135 -5.54 0.18 -6.85
C ARG A 135 -5.61 -1.26 -6.35
N ALA A 136 -4.54 -2.05 -6.52
CA ALA A 136 -4.48 -3.41 -5.99
C ALA A 136 -4.56 -3.44 -4.45
N LYS A 137 -3.90 -2.50 -3.73
CA LYS A 137 -4.06 -2.34 -2.27
C LYS A 137 -5.51 -2.05 -1.89
N ALA A 138 -6.17 -1.13 -2.60
CA ALA A 138 -7.56 -0.74 -2.32
C ALA A 138 -8.53 -1.91 -2.48
N LEU A 139 -8.33 -2.82 -3.46
CA LEU A 139 -9.12 -4.04 -3.62
C LEU A 139 -8.93 -5.01 -2.44
N VAL A 140 -7.69 -5.25 -2.02
CA VAL A 140 -7.36 -6.11 -0.87
C VAL A 140 -7.95 -5.55 0.44
N ASP A 141 -7.95 -4.23 0.62
CA ASP A 141 -8.57 -3.57 1.77
C ASP A 141 -10.10 -3.51 1.69
N TRP A 142 -10.67 -3.43 0.49
CA TRP A 142 -12.12 -3.53 0.30
C TRP A 142 -12.66 -4.90 0.71
N GLY A 143 -11.96 -5.99 0.38
CA GLY A 143 -12.32 -7.33 0.86
C GLY A 143 -12.36 -7.44 2.40
N ARG A 144 -11.45 -6.75 3.11
CA ARG A 144 -11.46 -6.64 4.59
C ARG A 144 -12.66 -5.83 5.11
N VAL A 145 -13.05 -4.77 4.40
CA VAL A 145 -14.27 -4.00 4.70
C VAL A 145 -15.54 -4.83 4.46
N LEU A 146 -15.59 -5.64 3.40
CA LEU A 146 -16.70 -6.55 3.13
C LEU A 146 -16.80 -7.65 4.20
N PHE A 147 -15.69 -8.27 4.60
CA PHE A 147 -15.62 -9.24 5.69
C PHE A 147 -16.25 -8.70 6.98
N LEU A 148 -15.88 -7.47 7.38
CA LEU A 148 -16.45 -6.78 8.54
C LEU A 148 -17.95 -6.48 8.37
N ARG A 149 -18.37 -5.98 7.20
CA ARG A 149 -19.79 -5.65 6.93
C ARG A 149 -20.71 -6.86 7.03
N ARG A 150 -20.30 -8.01 6.48
CA ARG A 150 -21.01 -9.31 6.61
C ARG A 150 -21.21 -9.74 8.06
N ARG A 151 -20.39 -9.24 8.98
CA ARG A 151 -20.29 -9.65 10.39
C ARG A 151 -20.80 -8.57 11.37
N GLY A 152 -21.65 -7.66 10.89
CA GLY A 152 -22.34 -6.69 11.75
C GLY A 152 -21.55 -5.41 12.06
N TRP A 153 -20.66 -4.98 11.18
CA TRP A 153 -19.87 -3.74 11.36
C TRP A 153 -20.10 -2.71 10.25
N ARG A 154 -20.21 -1.43 10.64
CA ARG A 154 -20.24 -0.27 9.74
C ARG A 154 -18.83 0.11 9.29
N ALA A 155 -18.19 -0.75 8.51
CA ALA A 155 -16.81 -0.57 8.05
C ALA A 155 -16.68 0.31 6.79
N ARG A 156 -15.61 1.12 6.72
CA ARG A 156 -15.19 1.91 5.55
C ARG A 156 -13.67 2.11 5.52
N LEU A 157 -13.14 2.42 4.34
CA LEU A 157 -11.77 2.94 4.20
C LEU A 157 -11.75 4.46 4.41
N CYS A 158 -10.63 4.97 4.94
CA CYS A 158 -10.37 6.38 5.17
C CYS A 158 -8.91 6.69 4.83
N HIS A 159 -8.63 7.86 4.27
CA HIS A 159 -7.28 8.44 4.36
C HIS A 159 -7.15 9.20 5.68
N PHE A 160 -6.07 8.98 6.43
CA PHE A 160 -5.83 9.65 7.72
C PHE A 160 -4.80 10.79 7.65
N VAL A 161 -4.00 10.85 6.59
CA VAL A 161 -3.12 11.97 6.22
C VAL A 161 -3.02 12.11 4.68
N PRO A 162 -2.56 13.24 4.13
CA PRO A 162 -2.26 13.37 2.70
C PRO A 162 -1.15 12.43 2.20
N SER A 163 -1.14 12.19 0.88
CA SER A 163 -0.17 11.38 0.12
C SER A 163 1.28 11.83 0.29
N HIS A 164 1.54 13.14 0.28
CA HIS A 164 2.88 13.68 0.50
C HIS A 164 3.43 13.44 1.91
N VAL A 165 2.55 13.27 2.92
CA VAL A 165 2.94 12.93 4.30
C VAL A 165 3.30 11.43 4.41
N SER A 166 2.43 10.56 3.88
CA SER A 166 2.64 9.11 3.84
C SER A 166 1.99 8.48 2.61
N LEU A 167 2.68 7.53 1.98
CA LEU A 167 2.10 6.63 0.97
C LEU A 167 1.36 5.44 1.59
N GLU A 168 1.57 5.19 2.89
CA GLU A 168 0.75 4.30 3.72
C GLU A 168 -0.15 5.20 4.58
N ASN A 169 -1.21 5.75 3.95
CA ASN A 169 -2.13 6.71 4.58
C ASN A 169 -3.58 6.22 4.69
N VAL A 170 -3.84 4.94 4.37
CA VAL A 170 -5.18 4.33 4.43
C VAL A 170 -5.38 3.58 5.74
N CYS A 171 -6.58 3.67 6.30
CA CYS A 171 -7.03 2.83 7.41
C CYS A 171 -8.47 2.35 7.22
N ILE A 172 -8.78 1.18 7.81
CA ILE A 172 -10.14 0.72 8.03
C ILE A 172 -10.66 1.39 9.29
N VAL A 173 -11.83 2.03 9.20
CA VAL A 173 -12.61 2.50 10.36
C VAL A 173 -13.91 1.71 10.37
N ALA A 174 -14.26 1.11 11.51
CA ALA A 174 -15.54 0.42 11.67
C ALA A 174 -16.13 0.64 13.06
N THR A 175 -17.46 0.69 13.15
CA THR A 175 -18.21 0.61 14.41
C THR A 175 -19.11 -0.62 14.42
N ALA A 176 -19.39 -1.18 15.58
CA ALA A 176 -20.45 -2.17 15.73
C ALA A 176 -21.80 -1.55 15.31
N PHE A 177 -22.73 -2.37 14.81
CA PHE A 177 -24.14 -2.00 14.85
C PHE A 177 -24.67 -2.19 16.27
N HIS A 178 -24.75 -1.10 17.04
CA HIS A 178 -25.71 -1.06 18.14
C HIS A 178 -27.10 -1.02 17.53
N SER A 179 -27.87 -2.09 17.67
CA SER A 179 -29.31 -1.99 17.68
C SER A 179 -29.68 -1.08 18.85
N ASN A 180 -30.39 0.02 18.60
CA ASN A 180 -31.08 0.72 19.68
C ASN A 180 -32.15 -0.24 20.23
N SER A 181 -31.85 -0.90 21.35
CA SER A 181 -32.85 -1.42 22.27
C SER A 181 -33.53 -0.21 22.91
N GLY A 182 -34.46 0.39 22.17
CA GLY A 182 -35.40 1.37 22.71
C GLY A 182 -36.51 0.61 23.41
N ASP A 183 -36.47 0.65 24.75
CA ASP A 183 -37.63 0.42 25.62
C ASP A 183 -38.68 1.54 25.44
#